data_AF-A0A0W0ZX09-F1
#
_entry.id   AF-A0A0W0ZX09-F1
#
_cell.length_a   1.000
_cell.length_b   1.000
_cell.length_c   1.000
_cell.angle_alpha   90.00
_cell.angle_beta   90.00
_cell.angle_gamma   90.00
#
_symmetry.space_group_name_H-M   'P 1'
#
loop_
_entity.id
_entity.type
_entity.pdbx_description
1 polymer ?
#
loop_
_entity_poly.entity_id
_entity_poly.type
_entity_poly.pdbx_seq_one_letter_code
_entity_poly.pdbx_strand_id
1 'polypeptide(L)' 'MSEQFTANVYCKEERIATQTGNDIDQLYTWMLIQVNGHFDDIRGEIIDNQTNNIVRTFRKAPIE' A
#
# COMPACT_ATOMS: atom_id res chain seq x y z
N MET A 1 -14.26 9.45 12.75
CA MET A 1 -12.96 10.02 12.35
C MET A 1 -12.81 9.71 10.88
N SER A 2 -12.60 10.72 10.04
CA SER A 2 -12.47 10.52 8.59
C SER A 2 -11.07 10.00 8.30
N GLU A 3 -10.95 8.84 7.66
CA GLU A 3 -9.65 8.29 7.27
C GLU A 3 -9.04 9.18 6.18
N GLN A 4 -7.88 9.77 6.45
CA GLN A 4 -7.22 10.73 5.55
C GLN A 4 -6.46 10.05 4.42
N PHE A 5 -6.07 8.80 4.61
CA PHE A 5 -5.24 8.07 3.68
C PHE A 5 -5.84 6.69 3.38
N THR A 6 -5.62 6.23 2.16
CA THR A 6 -6.01 4.91 1.69
C THR A 6 -4.79 4.20 1.13
N ALA A 7 -4.36 3.13 1.79
CA ALA A 7 -3.35 2.21 1.30
C ALA A 7 -3.98 1.09 0.47
N ASN A 8 -3.44 0.83 -0.71
CA ASN A 8 -3.79 -0.32 -1.54
C ASN A 8 -2.55 -1.16 -1.80
N VAL A 9 -2.72 -2.49 -1.75
CA VAL A 9 -1.69 -3.47 -2.08
C VAL A 9 -2.19 -4.31 -3.25
N TYR A 10 -1.33 -4.42 -4.25
CA TYR A 10 -1.54 -5.16 -5.48
C TYR A 10 -0.51 -6.26 -5.60
N CYS A 11 -0.95 -7.44 -6.01
CA CYS A 11 -0.09 -8.54 -6.40
C CYS A 11 -0.28 -8.74 -7.91
N LYS A 12 0.78 -8.53 -8.69
CA LYS A 12 0.72 -8.45 -10.16
C LYS A 12 -0.22 -7.33 -10.62
N GLU A 13 -1.42 -7.70 -11.08
CA GLU A 13 -2.47 -6.81 -11.57
C GLU A 13 -3.72 -6.80 -10.66
N GLU A 14 -3.76 -7.67 -9.65
CA GLU A 14 -4.91 -7.82 -8.77
C GLU A 14 -4.70 -7.07 -7.45
N ARG A 15 -5.71 -6.31 -7.02
CA ARG A 15 -5.70 -5.67 -5.70
C ARG A 15 -6.05 -6.70 -4.63
N ILE A 16 -5.04 -7.07 -3.83
CA ILE A 16 -5.18 -8.11 -2.80
C ILE A 16 -5.60 -7.56 -1.44
N ALA A 17 -5.31 -6.29 -1.16
CA ALA A 17 -5.64 -5.69 0.13
C ALA A 17 -5.81 -4.18 0.04
N THR A 18 -6.66 -3.64 0.91
CA THR A 18 -6.89 -2.21 1.08
C THR A 18 -7.05 -1.89 2.55
N GLN A 19 -6.43 -0.80 3.00
CA GLN A 19 -6.56 -0.31 4.36
C GLN A 19 -6.61 1.22 4.36
N THR A 20 -7.45 1.77 5.21
CA THR A 20 -7.64 3.20 5.39
C THR A 20 -7.14 3.62 6.77
N GLY A 21 -6.62 4.84 6.89
CA GLY A 21 -6.03 5.33 8.12
C GLY A 21 -5.71 6.81 8.10
N ASN A 22 -5.29 7.34 9.23
CA ASN A 22 -4.90 8.74 9.37
C ASN A 22 -3.38 8.94 9.46
N ASP A 23 -2.64 7.83 9.53
CA ASP A 23 -1.19 7.82 9.72
C ASP A 23 -0.52 7.04 8.59
N ILE A 24 0.33 7.73 7.82
CA ILE A 24 1.03 7.16 6.66
C ILE A 24 1.99 6.06 7.10
N ASP A 25 2.63 6.21 8.26
CA ASP A 25 3.67 5.29 8.74
C ASP A 25 3.05 3.97 9.22
N GLN A 26 1.89 4.04 9.89
CA GLN A 26 1.09 2.87 10.21
C GLN A 26 0.64 2.11 8.95
N LEU A 27 0.11 2.83 7.96
CA LEU A 27 -0.32 2.23 6.69
C LEU A 27 0.86 1.62 5.93
N TYR A 28 2.01 2.30 5.92
CA TYR A 28 3.23 1.80 5.30
C TYR A 28 3.75 0.54 5.97
N THR A 29 3.80 0.51 7.30
CA THR A 29 4.14 -0.68 8.08
C THR A 29 3.20 -1.83 7.78
N TRP A 30 1.88 -1.58 7.73
CA TRP A 30 0.90 -2.60 7.39
C TRP A 30 1.11 -3.17 5.97
N MET A 31 1.40 -2.33 4.98
CA MET A 31 1.71 -2.78 3.63
C MET A 31 2.95 -3.69 3.61
N LEU A 32 4.03 -3.32 4.31
CA LEU A 32 5.24 -4.14 4.39
C LEU A 32 4.97 -5.53 5.00
N ILE A 33 4.06 -5.63 5.98
CA ILE A 33 3.64 -6.91 6.56
C ILE A 33 2.97 -7.79 5.50
N GLN A 34 2.11 -7.22 4.63
CA GLN A 34 1.48 -7.98 3.54
C GLN A 34 2.52 -8.53 2.56
N VAL A 35 3.60 -7.79 2.34
CA VAL A 35 4.66 -8.12 1.37
C VAL A 35 5.63 -9.18 1.92
N ASN A 36 5.78 -9.28 3.23
CA ASN A 36 6.70 -10.24 3.84
C ASN A 36 6.20 -11.69 3.72
N GLY A 37 4.93 -11.91 3.37
CA GLY A 37 4.36 -13.23 3.12
C GLY A 37 4.38 -13.69 1.65
N HIS A 38 4.75 -12.82 0.71
CA HIS A 38 4.63 -13.07 -0.72
C HIS A 38 5.94 -12.80 -1.47
N PHE A 39 6.34 -13.74 -2.34
CA PHE A 39 7.56 -13.68 -3.17
C PHE A 39 7.29 -13.17 -4.59
N ASP A 40 6.09 -12.65 -4.85
CA ASP A 40 5.62 -12.24 -6.17
C ASP A 40 5.75 -10.71 -6.38
N ASP A 41 5.48 -10.19 -7.59
CA ASP A 41 5.54 -8.74 -7.89
C ASP A 41 4.46 -8.01 -7.09
N ILE A 42 4.82 -7.56 -5.88
CA ILE A 42 3.93 -6.80 -5.01
C ILE A 42 4.20 -5.31 -5.17
N ARG A 43 3.12 -4.57 -5.35
CA ARG A 43 3.09 -3.12 -5.41
C ARG A 43 2.16 -2.62 -4.33
N GLY A 44 2.45 -1.48 -3.75
CA GLY A 44 1.44 -0.78 -3.00
C GLY A 44 1.61 0.72 -3.07
N GLU A 45 0.50 1.38 -2.81
CA GLU A 45 0.34 2.83 -2.92
C GLU A 45 -0.48 3.33 -1.75
N ILE A 46 -0.12 4.50 -1.23
CA ILE A 46 -0.91 5.25 -0.26
C ILE A 46 -1.39 6.50 -0.97
N ILE A 47 -2.71 6.65 -0.99
CA ILE A 47 -3.44 7.76 -1.58
C ILE A 47 -3.90 8.67 -0.44
N ASP A 48 -3.65 9.96 -0.58
CA ASP A 48 -4.24 10.98 0.28
C ASP A 48 -5.67 11.27 -0.18
N ASN A 49 -6.65 11.02 0.68
CA ASN A 49 -8.07 11.17 0.36
C ASN A 49 -8.49 12.64 0.23
N GLN A 50 -7.71 13.58 0.78
CA GLN A 50 -8.02 15.01 0.70
C GLN A 50 -7.70 15.58 -0.69
N THR A 51 -6.57 15.17 -1.25
CA THR A 51 -6.03 15.66 -2.53
C THR A 51 -6.15 14.65 -3.66
N ASN A 52 -6.53 13.41 -3.35
CA ASN A 52 -6.58 12.26 -4.25
C ASN A 52 -5.23 11.95 -4.93
N ASN A 53 -4.11 12.32 -4.28
CA ASN A 53 -2.77 12.09 -4.80
C ASN A 53 -2.09 10.92 -4.10
N ILE A 54 -1.26 10.20 -4.86
CA ILE A 54 -0.43 9.15 -4.30
C ILE A 54 0.73 9.81 -3.54
N VAL A 55 0.72 9.69 -2.22
CA VAL A 55 1.76 10.28 -1.35
C VAL A 55 2.94 9.35 -1.14
N ARG A 56 2.75 8.04 -1.33
CA ARG A 56 3.80 7.04 -1.18
C ARG A 56 3.50 5.81 -2.01
N THR A 57 4.52 5.25 -2.65
CA THR A 57 4.45 3.95 -3.31
C THR A 57 5.61 3.07 -2.87
N PHE A 58 5.43 1.76 -2.99
CA PHE A 58 6.52 0.81 -2.92
C PHE A 58 6.29 -0.30 -3.95
N ARG A 59 7.38 -0.90 -4.42
CA ARG A 59 7.34 -2.08 -5.26
C ARG A 59 8.45 -3.02 -4.83
N LYS A 60 8.08 -4.26 -4.58
CA LYS A 60 9.02 -5.35 -4.40
C LYS A 60 9.03 -6.14 -5.71
N ALA A 61 10.07 -5.90 -6.51
CA ALA A 61 10.35 -6.72 -7.67
C ALA A 61 11.13 -7.96 -7.21
N PRO A 62 10.89 -9.15 -7.81
CA PRO A 62 11.82 -10.25 -7.66
C PRO A 62 13.20 -9.80 -8.17
N ILE A 63 14.25 -10.13 -7.42
CA ILE A 63 15.63 -9.94 -7.86
C ILE A 63 15.86 -11.00 -8.95
N GLU A 64 16.20 -10.56 -10.16
CA GLU A 64 16.53 -11.43 -11.31
C GLU A 64 17.72 -12.36 -11.04
#